data_AF-A0A293MDI7-F1
#
_entry.id   AF-A0A293MDI7-F1
#
_cell.length_a   1.000
_cell.length_b   1.000
_cell.length_c   1.000
_cell.angle_alpha   90.00
_cell.angle_beta   90.00
_cell.angle_gamma   90.00
#
_symmetry.space_group_name_H-M   'P 1'
#
loop_
_entity.id
_entity.type
_entity.pdbx_description
1 polymer ?
#
loop_
_entity_poly.entity_id
_entity_poly.type
_entity_poly.pdbx_seq_one_letter_code
_entity_poly.pdbx_strand_id
1 'polypeptide(L)'
;MSTLESKWETVSKLCDNKQSKLDDALKQAEQLHKAVHMLLEWLSDAEMKLRFAGPLPEDEASTRQQIAEHQSFMREMEEQQVNKDSTIALAQEILSKCHPDAVTVIRHWITIIQSRWEEVSLWARQREQKLNDHLRSLRDILDLLEELMRWLLGAEATLTALEAEPLPDDIPIIERLIDDHKVFMDDMSQRQPDVDRISKAFSSKRQPPQQQQQQQTTPAGRDKGRREPHDRRTPHGQSQGTPRTSTPVRGHHVEPEIRNPRARELVEKWQHVWLLALERQR
;
A
#
# COMPACT_ATOMS: atom_id res chain seq x y z
N MET A 1 -0.57 71.51 -41.82
CA MET A 1 -1.26 70.73 -40.77
C MET A 1 -1.07 69.21 -40.93
N SER A 2 -0.69 68.69 -42.11
CA SER A 2 -0.64 67.25 -42.42
C SER A 2 0.39 66.39 -41.65
N THR A 3 1.53 66.94 -41.22
CA THR A 3 2.59 66.13 -40.58
C THR A 3 2.29 65.81 -39.12
N LEU A 4 1.61 66.71 -38.40
CA LEU A 4 1.19 66.48 -37.02
C LEU A 4 0.04 65.47 -36.97
N GLU A 5 -0.94 65.61 -37.86
CA GLU A 5 -2.06 64.67 -38.00
C GLU A 5 -1.56 63.25 -38.32
N SER A 6 -0.63 63.10 -39.26
CA SER A 6 -0.04 61.79 -39.60
C SER A 6 0.74 61.16 -38.43
N LYS A 7 1.53 61.95 -37.70
CA LYS A 7 2.24 61.46 -36.50
C LYS A 7 1.26 61.06 -35.39
N TRP A 8 0.23 61.87 -35.17
CA TRP A 8 -0.83 61.60 -34.21
C TRP A 8 -1.54 60.29 -34.52
N GLU A 9 -1.96 60.10 -35.77
CA GLU A 9 -2.63 58.88 -36.21
C GLU A 9 -1.73 57.63 -36.06
N THR A 10 -0.44 57.77 -36.34
CA THR A 10 0.54 56.68 -36.14
C THR A 10 0.67 56.31 -34.67
N VAL A 11 0.82 57.29 -33.78
CA VAL A 11 0.91 57.05 -32.34
C VAL A 11 -0.37 56.45 -31.79
N SER A 12 -1.53 56.93 -32.24
CA SER A 12 -2.83 56.38 -31.83
C SER A 12 -2.93 54.89 -32.21
N LYS A 13 -2.62 54.54 -33.47
CA LYS A 13 -2.62 53.15 -33.94
C LYS A 13 -1.65 52.26 -33.15
N LEU A 14 -0.44 52.77 -32.83
CA LEU A 14 0.52 52.03 -32.02
C LEU A 14 0.03 51.83 -30.58
N CYS A 15 -0.65 52.82 -30.01
CA CYS A 15 -1.24 52.74 -28.68
C CYS A 15 -2.37 51.70 -28.63
N ASP A 16 -3.29 51.73 -29.60
CA ASP A 16 -4.40 50.78 -29.72
C ASP A 16 -3.88 49.35 -29.89
N ASN A 17 -2.89 49.16 -30.76
CA ASN A 17 -2.23 47.86 -30.95
C ASN A 17 -1.53 47.37 -29.68
N LYS A 18 -0.90 48.27 -28.91
CA LYS A 18 -0.25 47.91 -27.64
C LYS A 18 -1.29 47.54 -26.60
N GLN A 19 -2.39 48.29 -26.51
CA GLN A 19 -3.49 48.01 -25.58
C GLN A 19 -4.09 46.63 -25.86
N SER A 20 -4.43 46.33 -27.11
CA SER A 20 -4.96 45.01 -27.50
C SER A 20 -4.03 43.87 -27.12
N LYS A 21 -2.71 44.02 -27.36
CA LYS A 21 -1.72 42.99 -27.01
C LYS A 21 -1.60 42.79 -25.49
N LEU A 22 -1.69 43.86 -24.71
CA LEU A 22 -1.65 43.79 -23.26
C LEU A 22 -2.91 43.11 -22.70
N ASP A 23 -4.08 43.45 -23.23
CA ASP A 23 -5.35 42.83 -22.80
C ASP A 23 -5.38 41.33 -23.12
N ASP A 24 -4.87 40.92 -24.29
CA ASP A 24 -4.78 39.50 -24.64
C ASP A 24 -3.74 38.75 -23.79
N ALA A 25 -2.59 39.38 -23.51
CA ALA A 25 -1.58 38.81 -22.62
C ALA A 25 -2.11 38.63 -21.18
N LEU A 26 -2.88 39.60 -20.68
CA LEU A 26 -3.51 39.52 -19.37
C LEU A 26 -4.50 38.36 -19.28
N LYS A 27 -5.42 38.23 -20.26
CA LYS A 27 -6.38 37.12 -20.32
C LYS A 27 -5.69 35.76 -20.33
N GLN A 28 -4.64 35.61 -21.14
CA GLN A 28 -3.87 34.37 -21.19
C GLN A 28 -3.14 34.07 -19.89
N ALA A 29 -2.58 35.09 -19.23
CA ALA A 29 -1.93 34.94 -17.94
C ALA A 29 -2.93 34.49 -16.84
N GLU A 30 -4.12 35.09 -16.80
CA GLU A 30 -5.20 34.70 -15.88
C GLU A 30 -5.67 33.27 -16.15
N GLN A 31 -5.85 32.89 -17.42
CA GLN A 31 -6.22 31.54 -17.82
C GLN A 31 -5.16 30.52 -17.41
N LEU A 32 -3.88 30.81 -17.66
CA LEU A 32 -2.77 29.95 -17.26
C LEU A 32 -2.74 29.79 -15.74
N HIS A 33 -2.80 30.90 -15.01
CA HIS A 33 -2.77 30.89 -13.55
C HIS A 33 -3.90 30.02 -12.99
N LYS A 34 -5.14 30.19 -13.47
CA LYS A 34 -6.27 29.36 -13.06
C LYS A 34 -6.04 27.88 -13.36
N ALA A 35 -5.60 27.55 -14.58
CA ALA A 35 -5.37 26.17 -15.00
C ALA A 35 -4.27 25.48 -14.18
N VAL A 36 -3.15 26.18 -13.94
CA VAL A 36 -2.05 25.70 -13.09
C VAL A 36 -2.54 25.39 -11.68
N HIS A 37 -3.28 26.32 -11.06
CA HIS A 37 -3.75 26.12 -9.68
C HIS A 37 -4.76 24.99 -9.55
N MET A 38 -5.72 24.87 -10.47
CA MET A 38 -6.65 23.74 -10.51
C MET A 38 -5.93 22.40 -10.64
N LEU A 39 -4.91 22.33 -11.51
CA LEU A 39 -4.14 21.10 -11.70
C LEU A 39 -3.28 20.76 -10.47
N LEU A 40 -2.68 21.75 -9.82
CA LEU A 40 -1.88 21.54 -8.61
C LEU A 40 -2.73 21.12 -7.40
N GLU A 41 -3.96 21.63 -7.30
CA GLU A 41 -4.95 21.20 -6.31
C GLU A 41 -5.32 19.74 -6.54
N TRP A 42 -5.73 19.40 -7.76
CA TRP A 42 -6.06 18.02 -8.12
C TRP A 42 -4.89 17.04 -7.88
N LEU A 43 -3.66 17.44 -8.25
CA LEU A 43 -2.46 16.65 -7.97
C LEU A 43 -2.28 16.41 -6.47
N SER A 44 -2.58 17.40 -5.62
CA SER A 44 -2.46 17.25 -4.16
C SER A 44 -3.50 16.26 -3.62
N ASP A 45 -4.72 16.29 -4.14
CA ASP A 45 -5.77 15.33 -3.77
C ASP A 45 -5.43 13.91 -4.25
N ALA A 46 -4.90 13.78 -5.47
CA ALA A 46 -4.44 12.51 -6.02
C ALA A 46 -3.29 11.90 -5.19
N GLU A 47 -2.31 12.72 -4.82
CA GLU A 47 -1.20 12.31 -3.94
C GLU A 47 -1.72 11.84 -2.57
N MET A 48 -2.65 12.59 -1.96
CA MET A 48 -3.28 12.21 -0.69
C MET A 48 -4.01 10.87 -0.82
N LYS A 49 -4.84 10.71 -1.86
CA LYS A 49 -5.60 9.49 -2.12
C LYS A 49 -4.69 8.27 -2.28
N LEU A 50 -3.55 8.43 -2.96
CA LEU A 50 -2.58 7.34 -3.18
C LEU A 50 -1.74 7.05 -1.93
N ARG A 51 -1.29 8.07 -1.19
CA ARG A 51 -0.48 7.90 0.04
C ARG A 51 -1.26 7.25 1.18
N PHE A 52 -2.51 7.66 1.35
CA PHE A 52 -3.37 7.21 2.45
C PHE A 52 -4.30 6.07 2.03
N ALA A 53 -3.97 5.44 0.92
CA ALA A 53 -4.70 4.29 0.47
C ALA A 53 -4.48 3.13 1.45
N GLY A 54 -5.58 2.58 1.97
CA GLY A 54 -5.57 1.58 3.03
C GLY A 54 -4.83 0.28 2.67
N PRO A 55 -4.66 -0.62 3.66
CA PRO A 55 -4.04 -1.93 3.43
C PRO A 55 -4.81 -2.75 2.38
N LEU A 56 -4.12 -3.73 1.80
CA LEU A 56 -4.75 -4.69 0.88
C LEU A 56 -5.84 -5.49 1.62
N PRO A 57 -7.02 -5.71 1.00
CA PRO A 57 -8.08 -6.49 1.63
C PRO A 57 -7.71 -7.96 1.84
N GLU A 58 -8.36 -8.62 2.80
CA GLU A 58 -8.13 -10.05 3.09
C GLU A 58 -8.91 -10.97 2.12
N ASP A 59 -9.96 -10.47 1.48
CA ASP A 59 -10.85 -11.25 0.61
C ASP A 59 -10.88 -10.76 -0.85
N GLU A 60 -11.32 -11.65 -1.74
CA GLU A 60 -11.35 -11.41 -3.18
C GLU A 60 -12.35 -10.33 -3.58
N ALA A 61 -13.52 -10.28 -2.94
CA ALA A 61 -14.60 -9.36 -3.31
C ALA A 61 -14.20 -7.91 -3.01
N SER A 62 -13.67 -7.65 -1.80
CA SER A 62 -13.14 -6.35 -1.41
C SER A 62 -11.93 -5.95 -2.27
N THR A 63 -11.06 -6.89 -2.63
CA THR A 63 -9.93 -6.62 -3.54
C THR A 63 -10.40 -6.18 -4.92
N ARG A 64 -11.42 -6.86 -5.48
CA ARG A 64 -12.04 -6.47 -6.76
C ARG A 64 -12.70 -5.10 -6.68
N GLN A 65 -13.36 -4.78 -5.57
CA GLN A 65 -13.93 -3.45 -5.35
C GLN A 65 -12.84 -2.38 -5.38
N GLN A 66 -11.73 -2.56 -4.65
CA GLN A 66 -10.62 -1.60 -4.68
C GLN A 66 -9.99 -1.47 -6.06
N ILE A 67 -9.92 -2.55 -6.85
CA ILE A 67 -9.48 -2.49 -8.25
C ILE A 67 -10.43 -1.64 -9.09
N ALA A 68 -11.74 -1.84 -8.96
CA ALA A 68 -12.73 -1.05 -9.72
C ALA A 68 -12.67 0.45 -9.36
N GLU A 69 -12.54 0.76 -8.07
CA GLU A 69 -12.35 2.14 -7.60
C GLU A 69 -11.05 2.75 -8.15
N HIS A 70 -9.96 1.98 -8.16
CA HIS A 70 -8.68 2.41 -8.70
C HIS A 70 -8.73 2.59 -10.22
N GLN A 71 -9.43 1.73 -10.95
CA GLN A 71 -9.65 1.91 -12.39
C GLN A 71 -10.45 3.18 -12.70
N SER A 72 -11.38 3.58 -11.83
CA SER A 72 -12.05 4.87 -11.96
C SER A 72 -11.08 6.04 -11.78
N PHE A 73 -10.17 5.94 -10.83
CA PHE A 73 -9.11 6.92 -10.65
C PHE A 73 -8.14 6.96 -11.85
N MET A 74 -7.81 5.81 -12.46
CA MET A 74 -6.98 5.78 -13.67
C MET A 74 -7.66 6.48 -14.85
N ARG A 75 -8.98 6.33 -15.04
CA ARG A 75 -9.73 7.08 -16.06
C ARG A 75 -9.71 8.59 -15.77
N GLU A 76 -9.88 8.98 -14.51
CA GLU A 76 -9.76 10.38 -14.11
C GLU A 76 -8.36 10.94 -14.40
N MET A 77 -7.30 10.14 -14.18
CA MET A 77 -5.93 10.52 -14.57
C MET A 77 -5.80 10.74 -16.08
N GLU A 78 -6.42 9.91 -16.92
CA GLU A 78 -6.41 10.06 -18.38
C GLU A 78 -7.11 11.36 -18.82
N GLU A 79 -8.23 11.72 -18.18
CA GLU A 79 -8.91 12.99 -18.43
C GLU A 79 -8.03 14.18 -18.02
N GLN A 80 -7.39 14.09 -16.85
CA GLN A 80 -6.52 15.16 -16.33
C GLN A 80 -5.20 15.28 -17.10
N GLN A 81 -4.75 14.23 -17.79
CA GLN A 81 -3.60 14.29 -18.71
C GLN A 81 -3.85 15.32 -19.82
N VAL A 82 -5.07 15.38 -20.36
CA VAL A 82 -5.44 16.37 -21.39
C VAL A 82 -5.38 17.79 -20.84
N ASN A 83 -5.85 17.99 -19.60
CA ASN A 83 -5.79 19.28 -18.91
C ASN A 83 -4.35 19.72 -18.64
N LYS A 84 -3.49 18.79 -18.19
CA LYS A 84 -2.05 19.01 -18.03
C LYS A 84 -1.42 19.44 -19.35
N ASP A 85 -1.59 18.66 -20.41
CA ASP A 85 -0.94 18.92 -21.69
C ASP A 85 -1.39 20.26 -22.28
N SER A 86 -2.68 20.59 -22.17
CA SER A 86 -3.24 21.89 -22.56
C SER A 86 -2.66 23.05 -21.72
N THR A 87 -2.51 22.87 -20.41
CA THR A 87 -1.92 23.87 -19.50
C THR A 87 -0.45 24.11 -19.84
N ILE A 88 0.31 23.05 -20.11
CA ILE A 88 1.72 23.16 -20.51
C ILE A 88 1.84 23.83 -21.88
N ALA A 89 0.98 23.50 -22.84
CA ALA A 89 0.97 24.15 -24.16
C ALA A 89 0.71 25.66 -24.05
N LEU A 90 -0.29 26.07 -23.27
CA LEU A 90 -0.57 27.48 -23.00
C LEU A 90 0.62 28.18 -22.31
N ALA A 91 1.24 27.52 -21.33
CA ALA A 91 2.43 28.04 -20.66
C ALA A 91 3.60 28.29 -21.63
N GLN A 92 3.83 27.37 -22.57
CA GLN A 92 4.87 27.52 -23.60
C GLN A 92 4.54 28.63 -24.61
N GLU A 93 3.26 28.78 -24.99
CA GLU A 93 2.83 29.89 -25.84
C GLU A 93 3.11 31.24 -25.16
N ILE A 94 2.75 31.39 -23.88
CA ILE A 94 2.99 32.60 -23.11
C ILE A 94 4.50 32.87 -22.97
N LEU A 95 5.30 31.84 -22.71
CA LEU A 95 6.77 31.96 -22.62
C LEU A 95 7.42 32.54 -23.88
N SER A 96 6.82 32.34 -25.06
CA SER A 96 7.35 32.89 -26.31
C SER A 96 7.22 34.41 -26.44
N LYS A 97 6.33 35.03 -25.64
CA LYS A 97 5.93 36.45 -25.77
C LYS A 97 5.89 37.22 -24.46
N CYS A 98 6.10 36.57 -23.31
CA CYS A 98 6.02 37.22 -22.00
C CYS A 98 7.22 38.12 -21.71
N HIS A 99 7.05 39.01 -20.73
CA HIS A 99 8.15 39.80 -20.18
C HIS A 99 9.20 38.87 -19.50
N PRO A 100 10.51 39.19 -19.55
CA PRO A 100 11.55 38.38 -18.93
C PRO A 100 11.30 38.03 -17.45
N ASP A 101 10.69 38.95 -16.70
CA ASP A 101 10.39 38.77 -15.27
C ASP A 101 9.43 37.59 -15.00
N ALA A 102 8.56 37.25 -15.95
CA ALA A 102 7.61 36.15 -15.81
C ALA A 102 8.20 34.78 -16.19
N VAL A 103 9.31 34.75 -16.94
CA VAL A 103 9.88 33.53 -17.53
C VAL A 103 10.22 32.50 -16.45
N THR A 104 10.88 32.94 -15.38
CA THR A 104 11.32 32.06 -14.29
C THR A 104 10.12 31.41 -13.58
N VAL A 105 9.06 32.17 -13.33
CA VAL A 105 7.85 31.68 -12.63
C VAL A 105 7.13 30.64 -13.49
N ILE A 106 6.91 30.93 -14.77
CA ILE A 106 6.19 30.00 -15.66
C ILE A 106 7.00 28.71 -15.86
N ARG A 107 8.32 28.80 -16.03
CA ARG A 107 9.19 27.61 -16.10
C ARG A 107 9.11 26.78 -14.82
N HIS A 108 9.07 27.44 -13.66
CA HIS A 108 8.95 26.74 -12.38
C HIS A 108 7.62 25.98 -12.26
N TRP A 109 6.50 26.59 -12.64
CA TRP A 109 5.19 25.91 -12.67
C TRP A 109 5.20 24.69 -13.58
N ILE A 110 5.76 24.80 -14.79
CA ILE A 110 5.90 23.68 -15.73
C ILE A 110 6.67 22.54 -15.07
N THR A 111 7.84 22.83 -14.49
CA THR A 111 8.68 21.82 -13.84
C THR A 111 7.95 21.14 -12.68
N ILE A 112 7.28 21.89 -11.80
CA ILE A 112 6.53 21.31 -10.68
C ILE A 112 5.42 20.39 -11.18
N ILE A 113 4.60 20.86 -12.13
CA ILE A 113 3.49 20.09 -12.68
C ILE A 113 4.00 18.79 -13.29
N GLN A 114 5.05 18.84 -14.11
CA GLN A 114 5.63 17.66 -14.75
C GLN A 114 6.17 16.67 -13.72
N SER A 115 6.98 17.16 -12.78
CA SER A 115 7.58 16.32 -11.72
C SER A 115 6.53 15.63 -10.85
N ARG A 116 5.55 16.38 -10.33
CA ARG A 116 4.49 15.81 -9.48
C ARG A 116 3.59 14.86 -10.25
N TRP A 117 3.28 15.18 -11.50
CA TRP A 117 2.49 14.31 -12.36
C TRP A 117 3.17 12.95 -12.59
N GLU A 118 4.47 12.96 -12.86
CA GLU A 118 5.25 11.72 -13.03
C GLU A 118 5.26 10.87 -11.77
N GLU A 119 5.42 11.48 -10.60
CA GLU A 119 5.37 10.81 -9.30
C GLU A 119 4.00 10.18 -9.03
N VAL A 120 2.92 10.95 -9.19
CA VAL A 120 1.53 10.45 -9.06
C VAL A 120 1.26 9.31 -10.04
N SER A 121 1.66 9.45 -11.30
CA SER A 121 1.48 8.43 -12.34
C SER A 121 2.26 7.15 -12.03
N LEU A 122 3.43 7.27 -11.41
CA LEU A 122 4.21 6.13 -10.94
C LEU A 122 3.49 5.41 -9.79
N TRP A 123 3.06 6.14 -8.76
CA TRP A 123 2.34 5.57 -7.62
C TRP A 123 1.01 4.92 -8.03
N ALA A 124 0.29 5.54 -8.97
CA ALA A 124 -0.95 4.99 -9.51
C ALA A 124 -0.74 3.63 -10.17
N ARG A 125 0.29 3.51 -11.03
CA ARG A 125 0.65 2.23 -11.68
C ARG A 125 1.16 1.18 -10.69
N GLN A 126 1.97 1.59 -9.71
CA GLN A 126 2.44 0.68 -8.66
C GLN A 126 1.28 0.14 -7.82
N ARG A 127 0.31 0.99 -7.47
CA ARG A 127 -0.90 0.59 -6.76
C ARG A 127 -1.74 -0.37 -7.58
N GLU A 128 -1.93 -0.09 -8.86
CA GLU A 128 -2.66 -0.97 -9.79
C GLU A 128 -2.00 -2.35 -9.87
N GLN A 129 -0.68 -2.40 -10.10
CA GLN A 129 0.07 -3.65 -10.14
C GLN A 129 -0.09 -4.41 -8.81
N LYS A 130 0.12 -3.74 -7.68
CA LYS A 130 0.02 -4.35 -6.35
C LYS A 130 -1.36 -4.96 -6.08
N LEU A 131 -2.44 -4.28 -6.48
CA LEU A 131 -3.80 -4.79 -6.33
C LEU A 131 -4.05 -6.02 -7.20
N ASN A 132 -3.59 -6.00 -8.46
CA ASN A 132 -3.74 -7.13 -9.38
C ASN A 132 -2.90 -8.34 -8.95
N ASP A 133 -1.66 -8.14 -8.51
CA ASP A 133 -0.78 -9.19 -8.01
C ASP A 133 -1.37 -9.82 -6.73
N HIS A 134 -1.91 -8.99 -5.84
CA HIS A 134 -2.61 -9.47 -4.64
C HIS A 134 -3.83 -10.32 -4.99
N LEU A 135 -4.67 -9.86 -5.93
CA LEU A 135 -5.84 -10.62 -6.38
C LEU A 135 -5.45 -11.98 -6.97
N ARG A 136 -4.38 -12.03 -7.78
CA ARG A 136 -3.86 -13.29 -8.33
C ARG A 136 -3.39 -14.22 -7.23
N SER A 137 -2.56 -13.71 -6.31
CA SER A 137 -2.07 -14.47 -5.17
C SER A 137 -3.21 -15.02 -4.30
N LEU A 138 -4.26 -14.24 -4.06
CA LEU A 138 -5.43 -14.69 -3.30
C LEU A 138 -6.12 -15.87 -4.00
N ARG A 139 -6.33 -15.77 -5.31
CA ARG A 139 -6.93 -16.86 -6.09
C ARG A 139 -6.06 -18.11 -6.09
N ASP A 140 -4.75 -17.97 -6.33
CA ASP A 140 -3.83 -19.10 -6.33
C ASP A 140 -3.85 -19.85 -5.00
N ILE A 141 -3.92 -19.12 -3.87
CA ILE A 141 -4.02 -19.71 -2.54
C ILE A 141 -5.38 -20.37 -2.30
N LEU A 142 -6.47 -19.78 -2.77
CA LEU A 142 -7.81 -20.37 -2.66
C LEU A 142 -7.96 -21.64 -3.51
N ASP A 143 -7.42 -21.63 -4.74
CA ASP A 143 -7.42 -22.79 -5.63
C ASP A 143 -6.59 -23.93 -5.04
N LEU A 144 -5.41 -23.63 -4.48
CA LEU A 144 -4.58 -24.60 -3.75
C LEU A 144 -5.31 -25.16 -2.52
N LEU A 145 -6.05 -24.31 -1.80
CA LEU A 145 -6.86 -24.75 -0.66
C LEU A 145 -7.93 -25.76 -1.09
N GLU A 146 -8.69 -25.47 -2.15
CA GLU A 146 -9.70 -26.40 -2.65
C GLU A 146 -9.09 -27.70 -3.20
N GLU A 147 -7.92 -27.62 -3.86
CA GLU A 147 -7.19 -28.79 -4.34
C GLU A 147 -6.75 -29.70 -3.17
N LEU A 148 -6.10 -29.13 -2.16
CA LEU A 148 -5.67 -29.88 -0.98
C LEU A 148 -6.84 -30.43 -0.16
N MET A 149 -7.92 -29.67 0.00
CA MET A 149 -9.15 -30.16 0.66
C MET A 149 -9.70 -31.39 -0.07
N ARG A 150 -9.77 -31.35 -1.40
CA ARG A 150 -10.23 -32.49 -2.21
C ARG A 150 -9.29 -33.67 -2.09
N TRP A 151 -7.98 -33.44 -2.11
CA TRP A 151 -6.99 -34.48 -1.95
C TRP A 151 -7.09 -35.15 -0.57
N LEU A 152 -7.21 -34.36 0.51
CA LEU A 152 -7.38 -34.87 1.87
C LEU A 152 -8.66 -35.70 2.03
N LEU A 153 -9.76 -35.28 1.42
CA LEU A 153 -11.00 -36.07 1.41
C LEU A 153 -10.80 -37.45 0.76
N GLY A 154 -10.05 -37.51 -0.36
CA GLY A 154 -9.72 -38.77 -1.02
C GLY A 154 -8.74 -39.63 -0.22
N ALA A 155 -7.74 -39.01 0.39
CA ALA A 155 -6.74 -39.66 1.24
C ALA A 155 -7.41 -40.31 2.47
N GLU A 156 -8.26 -39.57 3.17
CA GLU A 156 -9.06 -40.06 4.30
C GLU A 156 -9.91 -41.27 3.88
N ALA A 157 -10.68 -41.13 2.79
CA ALA A 157 -11.53 -42.22 2.30
C ALA A 157 -10.73 -43.48 1.94
N THR A 158 -9.53 -43.32 1.37
CA THR A 158 -8.63 -44.42 1.04
C THR A 158 -8.12 -45.10 2.30
N LEU A 159 -7.66 -44.34 3.29
CA LEU A 159 -7.18 -44.87 4.57
C LEU A 159 -8.30 -45.63 5.31
N THR A 160 -9.50 -45.05 5.38
CA THR A 160 -10.66 -45.69 6.01
C THR A 160 -11.07 -46.98 5.30
N ALA A 161 -11.06 -46.99 3.95
CA ALA A 161 -11.38 -48.20 3.19
C ALA A 161 -10.34 -49.31 3.46
N LEU A 162 -9.05 -48.96 3.42
CA LEU A 162 -7.96 -49.89 3.66
C LEU A 162 -7.91 -50.37 5.12
N GLU A 163 -8.37 -49.59 6.09
CA GLU A 163 -8.49 -49.99 7.51
C GLU A 163 -9.64 -50.97 7.74
N ALA A 164 -10.73 -50.83 6.97
CA ALA A 164 -11.87 -51.73 7.04
C ALA A 164 -11.59 -53.12 6.42
N GLU A 165 -10.59 -53.23 5.54
CA GLU A 165 -10.19 -54.50 4.93
C GLU A 165 -9.32 -55.34 5.88
N PRO A 166 -9.62 -56.64 6.07
CA PRO A 166 -8.78 -57.51 6.87
C PRO A 166 -7.42 -57.69 6.20
N LEU A 167 -6.36 -57.80 7.01
CA LEU A 167 -5.01 -58.03 6.50
C LEU A 167 -4.92 -59.36 5.74
N PRO A 168 -4.34 -59.38 4.52
CA PRO A 168 -4.08 -60.62 3.79
C PRO A 168 -3.06 -61.51 4.51
N ASP A 169 -3.20 -62.84 4.41
CA ASP A 169 -2.25 -63.81 4.98
C ASP A 169 -0.96 -63.98 4.12
N ASP A 170 -0.99 -63.52 2.87
CA ASP A 170 0.11 -63.67 1.91
C ASP A 170 1.20 -62.60 2.13
N ILE A 171 2.39 -63.03 2.55
CA ILE A 171 3.56 -62.17 2.79
C ILE A 171 3.85 -61.20 1.61
N PRO A 172 3.86 -61.64 0.32
CA PRO A 172 4.15 -60.72 -0.79
C PRO A 172 3.09 -59.60 -0.94
N ILE A 173 1.85 -59.85 -0.52
CA ILE A 173 0.78 -58.83 -0.56
C ILE A 173 0.99 -57.82 0.56
N ILE A 174 1.36 -58.29 1.76
CA ILE A 174 1.70 -57.41 2.90
C ILE A 174 2.90 -56.51 2.55
N GLU A 175 3.96 -57.06 1.95
CA GLU A 175 5.14 -56.28 1.53
C GLU A 175 4.75 -55.18 0.55
N ARG A 176 3.89 -55.48 -0.42
CA ARG A 176 3.35 -54.48 -1.35
C ARG A 176 2.52 -53.41 -0.63
N LEU A 177 1.64 -53.78 0.30
CA LEU A 177 0.84 -52.82 1.07
C LEU A 177 1.72 -51.88 1.91
N ILE A 178 2.82 -52.40 2.46
CA ILE A 178 3.81 -51.59 3.17
C ILE A 178 4.46 -50.57 2.22
N ASP A 179 4.86 -50.99 1.03
CA ASP A 179 5.48 -50.09 0.04
C ASP A 179 4.48 -49.05 -0.49
N ASP A 180 3.25 -49.44 -0.80
CA ASP A 180 2.16 -48.54 -1.18
C ASP A 180 1.91 -47.49 -0.07
N HIS A 181 1.95 -47.91 1.20
CA HIS A 181 1.78 -46.99 2.34
C HIS A 181 3.00 -46.06 2.55
N LYS A 182 4.23 -46.50 2.28
CA LYS A 182 5.41 -45.62 2.29
C LYS A 182 5.28 -44.52 1.23
N VAL A 183 4.86 -44.87 0.02
CA VAL A 183 4.61 -43.89 -1.05
C VAL A 183 3.56 -42.87 -0.62
N PHE A 184 2.47 -43.32 0.02
CA PHE A 184 1.47 -42.42 0.58
C PHE A 184 2.05 -41.45 1.63
N MET A 185 2.91 -41.94 2.54
CA MET A 185 3.57 -41.10 3.54
C MET A 185 4.54 -40.08 2.92
N ASP A 186 5.22 -40.46 1.84
CA ASP A 186 6.07 -39.56 1.07
C ASP A 186 5.22 -38.46 0.39
N ASP A 187 4.08 -38.82 -0.20
CA ASP A 187 3.13 -37.87 -0.81
C ASP A 187 2.56 -36.87 0.21
N MET A 188 2.21 -37.35 1.42
CA MET A 188 1.85 -36.49 2.55
C MET A 188 3.00 -35.54 2.90
N SER A 189 4.23 -36.05 3.01
CA SER A 189 5.38 -35.20 3.36
C SER A 189 5.65 -34.12 2.29
N GLN A 190 5.42 -34.42 1.01
CA GLN A 190 5.57 -33.47 -0.09
C GLN A 190 4.51 -32.36 -0.09
N ARG A 191 3.32 -32.60 0.47
CA ARG A 191 2.21 -31.63 0.54
C ARG A 191 2.24 -30.73 1.77
N GLN A 192 3.04 -31.06 2.79
CA GLN A 192 3.23 -30.21 3.98
C GLN A 192 3.57 -28.74 3.65
N PRO A 193 4.46 -28.41 2.69
CA PRO A 193 4.77 -27.02 2.37
C PRO A 193 3.57 -26.22 1.85
N ASP A 194 2.64 -26.87 1.16
CA ASP A 194 1.43 -26.23 0.63
C ASP A 194 0.42 -25.92 1.74
N VAL A 195 0.29 -26.82 2.72
CA VAL A 195 -0.50 -26.59 3.94
C VAL A 195 0.08 -25.44 4.75
N ASP A 196 1.41 -25.41 4.92
CA ASP A 196 2.11 -24.33 5.61
C ASP A 196 1.93 -22.99 4.87
N ARG A 197 1.95 -23.01 3.53
CA ARG A 197 1.73 -21.82 2.70
C ARG A 197 0.33 -21.25 2.90
N ILE A 198 -0.71 -22.09 2.89
CA ILE A 198 -2.10 -21.66 3.12
C ILE A 198 -2.27 -21.13 4.55
N SER A 199 -1.77 -21.87 5.54
CA SER A 199 -1.82 -21.46 6.94
C SER A 199 -1.20 -20.09 7.14
N LYS A 200 -0.01 -19.87 6.57
CA LYS A 200 0.70 -18.58 6.63
C LYS A 200 -0.04 -17.46 5.90
N ALA A 201 -0.69 -17.74 4.78
CA ALA A 201 -1.45 -16.75 4.02
C ALA A 201 -2.65 -16.19 4.79
N PHE A 202 -3.32 -17.03 5.58
CA PHE A 202 -4.50 -16.66 6.37
C PHE A 202 -4.21 -16.44 7.86
N SER A 203 -2.95 -16.56 8.27
CA SER A 203 -2.48 -16.25 9.62
C SER A 203 -2.35 -14.73 9.80
N SER A 204 -3.02 -14.19 10.81
CA SER A 204 -2.93 -12.75 11.09
C SER A 204 -1.55 -12.41 11.66
N LYS A 205 -0.71 -11.70 10.89
CA LYS A 205 0.37 -10.90 11.49
C LYS A 205 -0.29 -9.68 12.15
N ARG A 206 -0.58 -9.76 13.45
CA ARG A 206 -0.77 -8.53 14.24
C ARG A 206 0.49 -7.69 14.10
N GLN A 207 0.46 -6.63 13.30
CA GLN A 207 1.45 -5.57 13.42
C GLN A 207 1.30 -4.99 14.85
N PRO A 208 2.37 -4.90 15.65
CA PRO A 208 2.30 -4.13 16.88
C PRO A 208 1.93 -2.69 16.50
N PRO A 209 1.09 -1.99 17.29
CA PRO A 209 0.77 -0.61 17.01
C PRO A 209 2.07 0.20 16.96
N GLN A 210 2.37 0.78 15.80
CA GLN A 210 3.39 1.81 15.69
C GLN A 210 2.95 2.95 16.60
N GLN A 211 3.56 3.05 17.78
CA GLN A 211 3.54 4.27 18.55
C GLN A 211 4.17 5.35 17.67
N GLN A 212 3.34 6.22 17.10
CA GLN A 212 3.80 7.48 16.55
C GLN A 212 4.48 8.24 17.70
N GLN A 213 5.82 8.25 17.70
CA GLN A 213 6.57 9.24 18.45
C GLN A 213 6.28 10.60 17.81
N GLN A 214 5.28 11.30 18.34
CA GLN A 214 5.21 12.74 18.20
C GLN A 214 6.43 13.33 18.89
N GLN A 215 7.44 13.73 18.10
CA GLN A 215 8.46 14.64 18.58
C GLN A 215 7.80 16.00 18.85
N GLN A 216 7.48 16.25 20.12
CA GLN A 216 7.23 17.61 20.61
C GLN A 216 8.56 18.37 20.59
N THR A 217 8.79 19.15 19.55
CA THR A 217 9.81 20.20 19.57
C THR A 217 9.25 21.40 20.33
N THR A 218 9.67 21.58 21.58
CA THR A 218 9.48 22.83 22.31
C THR A 218 10.53 23.87 21.83
N PRO A 219 10.15 25.15 21.63
CA PRO A 219 11.12 26.18 21.28
C PRO A 219 11.78 26.73 22.56
N ALA A 220 13.08 26.47 22.73
CA ALA A 220 13.87 27.07 23.80
C ALA A 220 14.29 28.50 23.41
N GLY A 221 13.70 29.48 24.08
CA GLY A 221 14.12 30.88 24.07
C GLY A 221 15.47 31.06 24.77
N ARG A 222 16.29 31.95 24.20
CA ARG A 222 17.54 32.47 24.78
C ARG A 222 17.22 33.34 26.00
N ASP A 223 17.85 33.05 27.14
CA ASP A 223 18.32 34.13 28.04
C ASP A 223 19.56 33.68 28.83
N LYS A 224 20.39 34.65 29.18
CA LYS A 224 21.80 34.62 29.53
C LYS A 224 21.93 35.26 30.93
N GLY A 225 22.47 34.54 31.93
CA GLY A 225 22.85 35.16 33.21
C GLY A 225 22.92 34.13 34.34
N ARG A 226 24.08 33.57 34.71
CA ARG A 226 25.17 34.11 35.55
C ARG A 226 24.85 34.09 37.07
N ARG A 227 25.69 33.32 37.79
CA ARG A 227 26.16 33.40 39.20
C ARG A 227 25.68 32.29 40.16
N GLU A 228 26.68 31.53 40.65
CA GLU A 228 26.68 30.65 41.83
C GLU A 228 26.76 31.47 43.16
N PRO A 229 27.08 30.86 44.34
CA PRO A 229 26.20 30.07 45.22
C PRO A 229 26.24 30.61 46.68
N HIS A 230 25.37 30.16 47.59
CA HIS A 230 25.75 29.83 48.99
C HIS A 230 24.58 29.41 49.91
N ASP A 231 24.84 28.29 50.60
CA ASP A 231 24.72 28.04 52.05
C ASP A 231 23.45 27.45 52.72
N ARG A 232 23.77 26.48 53.60
CA ARG A 232 23.15 26.02 54.86
C ARG A 232 22.03 24.96 54.93
N ARG A 233 22.50 23.80 55.43
CA ARG A 233 22.06 23.02 56.62
C ARG A 233 20.72 22.23 56.58
N THR A 234 20.92 20.91 56.68
CA THR A 234 20.10 19.76 57.18
C THR A 234 19.30 20.02 58.49
N PRO A 235 18.41 19.11 59.02
CA PRO A 235 18.27 17.65 58.78
C PRO A 235 16.85 16.99 58.84
N HIS A 236 16.83 15.67 58.58
CA HIS A 236 15.95 14.61 59.12
C HIS A 236 14.52 14.39 58.58
N GLY A 237 14.26 13.15 58.13
CA GLY A 237 12.93 12.60 57.86
C GLY A 237 12.97 11.24 57.15
N GLN A 238 12.96 10.14 57.92
CA GLN A 238 12.77 8.77 57.45
C GLN A 238 11.39 8.59 56.79
N SER A 239 11.31 7.91 55.65
CA SER A 239 10.16 7.08 55.32
C SER A 239 10.51 5.99 54.31
N GLN A 240 10.02 4.79 54.62
CA GLN A 240 10.32 3.51 53.99
C GLN A 240 9.69 3.41 52.61
N GLY A 241 10.46 2.98 51.61
CA GLY A 241 9.96 2.52 50.31
C GLY A 241 10.18 1.03 50.17
N THR A 242 9.09 0.26 50.10
CA THR A 242 9.11 -1.19 49.82
C THR A 242 9.47 -1.44 48.34
N PRO A 243 10.32 -2.43 48.01
CA PRO A 243 10.55 -2.80 46.63
C PRO A 243 9.40 -3.69 46.13
N ARG A 244 8.68 -3.24 45.10
CA ARG A 244 7.67 -4.06 44.39
C ARG A 244 8.39 -5.10 43.54
N THR A 245 8.23 -6.37 43.92
CA THR A 245 8.65 -7.54 43.14
C THR A 245 7.92 -7.53 41.79
N SER A 246 8.68 -7.36 40.70
CA SER A 246 8.16 -7.50 39.34
C SER A 246 8.27 -8.97 38.93
N THR A 247 7.17 -9.71 38.96
CA THR A 247 7.09 -11.01 38.28
C THR A 247 6.94 -10.79 36.78
N PRO A 248 7.78 -11.40 35.92
CA PRO A 248 7.56 -11.36 34.48
C PRO A 248 6.40 -12.30 34.14
N VAL A 249 5.34 -11.75 33.53
CA VAL A 249 4.27 -12.54 32.92
C VAL A 249 4.89 -13.36 31.80
N ARG A 250 4.87 -14.68 31.97
CA ARG A 250 5.23 -15.69 30.96
C ARG A 250 4.32 -15.45 29.76
N GLY A 251 4.90 -14.95 28.66
CA GLY A 251 4.16 -14.77 27.41
C GLY A 251 3.55 -16.09 26.99
N HIS A 252 2.21 -16.14 26.93
CA HIS A 252 1.56 -17.18 26.17
C HIS A 252 2.02 -17.03 24.72
N HIS A 253 2.63 -18.08 24.19
CA HIS A 253 2.69 -18.30 22.75
C HIS A 253 1.23 -18.37 22.28
N VAL A 254 0.68 -17.23 21.85
CA VAL A 254 -0.60 -17.19 21.17
C VAL A 254 -0.29 -17.73 19.78
N GLU A 255 -0.71 -18.95 19.50
CA GLU A 255 -0.65 -19.51 18.16
C GLU A 255 -1.32 -18.53 17.17
N PRO A 256 -0.74 -18.31 15.98
CA PRO A 256 -1.34 -17.44 14.99
C PRO A 256 -2.72 -17.98 14.62
N GLU A 257 -3.77 -17.27 15.03
CA GLU A 257 -5.13 -17.67 14.74
C GLU A 257 -5.41 -17.49 13.24
N ILE A 258 -5.64 -18.62 12.54
CA ILE A 258 -6.03 -18.63 11.13
C ILE A 258 -7.44 -18.04 11.03
N ARG A 259 -7.57 -16.90 10.34
CA ARG A 259 -8.85 -16.18 10.23
C ARG A 259 -9.83 -16.84 9.27
N ASN A 260 -9.32 -17.44 8.20
CA ASN A 260 -10.16 -18.08 7.19
C ASN A 260 -10.67 -19.43 7.71
N PRO A 261 -11.99 -19.64 7.83
CA PRO A 261 -12.57 -20.87 8.38
C PRO A 261 -12.22 -22.10 7.54
N ARG A 262 -12.19 -21.99 6.20
CA ARG A 262 -11.81 -23.12 5.34
C ARG A 262 -10.34 -23.48 5.48
N ALA A 263 -9.48 -22.48 5.67
CA ALA A 263 -8.05 -22.74 5.89
C ALA A 263 -7.82 -23.44 7.24
N ARG A 264 -8.64 -23.14 8.25
CA ARG A 264 -8.63 -23.85 9.54
C ARG A 264 -9.10 -25.29 9.38
N GLU A 265 -10.22 -25.49 8.68
CA GLU A 265 -10.75 -26.82 8.34
C GLU A 265 -9.70 -27.68 7.62
N LEU A 266 -8.97 -27.10 6.66
CA LEU A 266 -7.87 -27.75 5.96
C LEU A 266 -6.79 -28.24 6.94
N VAL A 267 -6.35 -27.40 7.87
CA VAL A 267 -5.29 -27.75 8.84
C VAL A 267 -5.76 -28.83 9.81
N GLU A 268 -7.00 -28.76 10.30
CA GLU A 268 -7.59 -29.79 11.17
C GLU A 268 -7.68 -31.14 10.43
N LYS A 269 -8.17 -31.12 9.19
CA LYS A 269 -8.28 -32.32 8.35
C LYS A 269 -6.92 -32.90 8.00
N TRP A 270 -5.93 -32.05 7.72
CA TRP A 270 -4.54 -32.47 7.49
C TRP A 270 -3.99 -33.25 8.69
N GLN A 271 -4.15 -32.70 9.90
CA GLN A 271 -3.71 -33.35 11.14
C GLN A 271 -4.42 -34.69 11.35
N HIS A 272 -5.73 -34.75 11.07
CA HIS A 272 -6.50 -35.98 11.18
C HIS A 272 -6.00 -37.09 10.23
N VAL A 273 -5.86 -36.79 8.93
CA VAL A 273 -5.38 -37.76 7.94
C VAL A 273 -3.94 -38.19 8.25
N TRP A 274 -3.10 -37.27 8.73
CA TRP A 274 -1.75 -37.59 9.17
C TRP A 274 -1.74 -38.59 10.33
N LEU A 275 -2.62 -38.42 11.31
CA LEU A 275 -2.76 -39.36 12.42
C LEU A 275 -3.25 -40.73 11.96
N LEU A 276 -4.28 -40.79 11.10
CA LEU A 276 -4.76 -42.05 10.53
C LEU A 276 -3.65 -42.81 9.79
N ALA A 277 -2.83 -42.09 9.03
CA ALA A 277 -1.72 -42.66 8.31
C ALA A 277 -0.67 -43.26 9.27
N LEU A 278 -0.32 -42.53 10.33
CA LEU A 278 0.60 -43.00 11.36
C LEU A 278 0.05 -44.19 12.17
N GLU A 279 -1.25 -44.24 12.43
CA GLU A 279 -1.89 -45.35 13.12
C GLU A 279 -1.86 -46.62 12.28
N ARG A 280 -2.15 -46.51 10.97
CA ARG A 280 -2.05 -47.62 10.02
C ARG A 280 -0.63 -48.18 9.88
N GLN A 281 0.38 -47.33 10.03
CA GLN A 281 1.79 -47.76 9.93
C GLN A 281 2.24 -48.65 11.11
N ARG A 282 1.58 -48.55 12.27
CA ARG A 282 1.94 -49.26 13.51
C ARG A 282 1.45 -50.70 13.51
#